data_AF-A0AAV5YXQ6-F1
#
_entry.id   AF-A0AAV5YXQ6-F1
#
_cell.length_a   1.000
_cell.length_b   1.000
_cell.length_c   1.000
_cell.angle_alpha   90.00
_cell.angle_beta   90.00
_cell.angle_gamma   90.00
#
_symmetry.space_group_name_H-M   'P 1'
#
loop_
_entity.id
_entity.type
_entity.pdbx_description
1 polymer ?
#
loop_
_entity_poly.entity_id
_entity_poly.type
_entity_poly.pdbx_seq_one_letter_code
_entity_poly.pdbx_strand_id
1 'polypeptide(L)'
;MAMREVVFALRFTGRGRPVPGSTTKRQARTVAPSQAWRTVIAGTGVAGEVEPIAGESAVLESRVERFADGSFVEDGTITYGSAGSIAFDTVGRGYVGSAPDGRGSHGVVMWRITGSEGSFTGAQGLITSNFTVSPNGDVTDDHFVRLYLPQ
;
A
#
# COMPACT_ATOMS: atom_id res chain seq x y z
N MET A 1 21.58 19.05 -4.11
CA MET A 1 20.64 18.92 -5.24
C MET A 1 19.25 19.28 -4.73
N ALA A 2 18.46 20.03 -5.50
CA ALA A 2 17.10 20.36 -5.10
C ALA A 2 16.21 19.13 -5.25
N MET A 3 15.31 18.90 -4.29
CA MET A 3 14.35 17.80 -4.30
C MET A 3 12.94 18.37 -4.43
N ARG A 4 12.09 17.73 -5.23
CA ARG A 4 10.65 18.03 -5.30
C ARG A 4 9.89 17.03 -4.44
N GLU A 5 9.11 17.53 -3.48
CA GLU A 5 8.20 16.70 -2.69
C GLU A 5 6.92 16.41 -3.48
N VAL A 6 6.47 15.16 -3.44
CA VAL A 6 5.18 14.71 -3.98
C VAL A 6 4.45 13.89 -2.92
N VAL A 7 3.19 14.21 -2.70
CA VAL A 7 2.32 13.51 -1.74
C VAL A 7 1.04 13.11 -2.45
N PHE A 8 0.63 11.85 -2.31
CA PHE A 8 -0.59 11.32 -2.91
C PHE A 8 -1.12 10.11 -2.14
N ALA A 9 -2.37 9.75 -2.40
CA ALA A 9 -3.03 8.59 -1.81
C ALA A 9 -3.58 7.66 -2.89
N LEU A 10 -3.56 6.36 -2.63
CA LEU A 10 -4.13 5.35 -3.51
C LEU A 10 -4.77 4.23 -2.69
N ARG A 11 -6.01 3.86 -3.02
CA ARG A 11 -6.64 2.61 -2.59
C ARG A 11 -6.30 1.49 -3.57
N PHE A 12 -5.56 0.51 -3.09
CA PHE A 12 -5.29 -0.74 -3.79
C PHE A 12 -6.32 -1.80 -3.40
N THR A 13 -6.76 -2.60 -4.37
CA THR A 13 -7.66 -3.73 -4.14
C THR A 13 -7.12 -4.98 -4.82
N GLY A 14 -7.30 -6.15 -4.20
CA GLY A 14 -6.82 -7.40 -4.78
C GLY A 14 -6.82 -8.54 -3.77
N ARG A 15 -5.82 -9.44 -3.86
CA ARG A 15 -5.78 -10.65 -3.03
C ARG A 15 -4.37 -10.98 -2.56
N GLY A 16 -4.28 -11.45 -1.32
CA GLY A 16 -3.11 -12.14 -0.78
C GLY A 16 -3.25 -13.65 -0.88
N ARG A 17 -2.22 -14.36 -1.33
CA ARG A 17 -2.18 -15.82 -1.43
C ARG A 17 -1.02 -16.40 -0.63
N PRO A 18 -1.18 -17.56 0.02
CA PRO A 18 -0.05 -18.29 0.60
C PRO A 18 0.99 -18.65 -0.46
N VAL A 19 2.26 -18.61 -0.10
CA VAL A 19 3.33 -19.17 -0.95
C VAL A 19 3.33 -20.69 -0.77
N PRO A 20 3.30 -21.50 -1.86
CA PRO A 20 3.36 -22.96 -1.75
C PRO A 20 4.56 -23.43 -0.92
N GLY A 21 4.31 -24.34 0.02
CA GLY A 21 5.35 -24.89 0.90
C GLY A 21 5.76 -23.97 2.06
N SER A 22 5.14 -22.81 2.23
CA SER A 22 5.39 -21.91 3.37
C SER A 22 4.17 -21.75 4.26
N THR A 23 4.39 -21.78 5.58
CA THR A 23 3.37 -21.48 6.59
C THR A 23 3.34 -19.99 6.97
N THR A 24 4.43 -19.26 6.70
CA THR A 24 4.61 -17.86 7.12
C THR A 24 4.59 -16.87 5.97
N LYS A 25 4.91 -17.31 4.74
CA LYS A 25 5.06 -16.44 3.59
C LYS A 25 3.80 -16.34 2.76
N ARG A 26 3.48 -15.12 2.34
CA ARG A 26 2.39 -14.80 1.41
C ARG A 26 2.89 -13.92 0.27
N GLN A 27 2.18 -13.95 -0.84
CA GLN A 27 2.34 -13.00 -1.93
C GLN A 27 1.03 -12.23 -2.10
N ALA A 28 1.12 -10.92 -2.23
CA ALA A 28 -0.03 -10.09 -2.54
C ALA A 28 0.12 -9.49 -3.92
N ARG A 29 -1.00 -9.41 -4.64
CA ARG A 29 -1.12 -8.60 -5.84
C ARG A 29 -2.38 -7.77 -5.74
N THR A 30 -2.21 -6.46 -5.76
CA THR A 30 -3.30 -5.50 -5.67
C THR A 30 -3.14 -4.41 -6.73
N VAL A 31 -4.25 -3.77 -7.10
CA VAL A 31 -4.32 -2.78 -8.17
C VAL A 31 -5.08 -1.56 -7.66
N ALA A 32 -4.56 -0.38 -7.98
CA ALA A 32 -5.20 0.90 -7.71
C ALA A 32 -5.40 1.64 -9.04
N PRO A 33 -6.63 1.93 -9.48
CA PRO A 33 -6.82 2.84 -10.60
C PRO A 33 -6.39 4.26 -10.22
N SER A 34 -6.22 5.12 -11.23
CA SER A 34 -6.24 6.57 -11.03
C SER A 34 -7.50 6.94 -10.26
N GLN A 35 -7.38 7.79 -9.23
CA GLN A 35 -8.49 8.05 -8.31
C GLN A 35 -8.43 9.45 -7.70
N ALA A 36 -9.58 9.92 -7.24
CA ALA A 36 -9.72 11.07 -6.36
C ALA A 36 -10.16 10.61 -4.97
N TRP A 37 -9.46 11.09 -3.93
CA TRP A 37 -9.84 10.88 -2.54
C TRP A 37 -10.51 12.14 -2.00
N ARG A 38 -11.75 12.02 -1.54
CA ARG A 38 -12.49 13.14 -0.94
C ARG A 38 -12.78 12.84 0.52
N THR A 39 -12.41 13.78 1.38
CA THR A 39 -12.79 13.79 2.80
C THR A 39 -13.73 14.96 3.05
N VAL A 40 -14.88 14.68 3.66
CA VAL A 40 -15.84 15.70 4.08
C VAL A 40 -15.96 15.65 5.59
N ILE A 41 -15.71 16.78 6.24
CA ILE A 41 -15.90 16.98 7.68
C ILE A 41 -17.15 17.84 7.84
N ALA A 42 -18.19 17.27 8.44
CA ALA A 42 -19.47 17.95 8.68
C ALA A 42 -19.89 17.78 10.14
N GLY A 43 -20.90 18.54 10.58
CA GLY A 43 -21.43 18.42 11.94
C GLY A 43 -21.98 17.03 12.29
N THR A 44 -22.28 16.21 11.28
CA THR A 44 -22.75 14.82 11.42
C THR A 44 -21.62 13.79 11.46
N GLY A 45 -20.36 14.17 11.22
CA GLY A 45 -19.20 13.28 11.26
C GLY A 45 -18.22 13.48 10.10
N VAL A 46 -17.39 12.46 9.88
CA VAL A 46 -16.39 12.41 8.81
C VAL A 46 -16.81 11.38 7.77
N ALA A 47 -16.85 11.78 6.51
CA ALA A 47 -17.09 10.90 5.37
C ALA A 47 -15.85 10.87 4.46
N GLY A 48 -15.51 9.67 3.98
CA GLY A 48 -14.44 9.46 3.00
C GLY A 48 -14.99 8.77 1.77
N GLU A 49 -14.64 9.25 0.59
CA GLU A 49 -15.02 8.69 -0.70
C GLU A 49 -13.80 8.55 -1.59
N VAL A 50 -13.75 7.44 -2.33
CA VAL A 50 -12.73 7.18 -3.34
C VAL A 50 -13.45 6.98 -4.66
N GLU A 51 -13.17 7.86 -5.61
CA GLU A 51 -13.76 7.82 -6.95
C GLU A 51 -12.67 7.46 -7.97
N PRO A 52 -12.85 6.38 -8.75
CA PRO A 52 -11.98 6.11 -9.89
C PRO A 52 -12.12 7.22 -10.94
N ILE A 53 -11.00 7.70 -11.46
CA ILE A 53 -10.94 8.69 -12.54
C ILE A 53 -10.19 8.12 -13.74
N ALA A 54 -10.35 8.75 -14.90
CA ALA A 54 -9.65 8.33 -16.11
C ALA A 54 -8.12 8.43 -15.96
N GLY A 55 -7.40 7.38 -16.32
CA GLY A 55 -5.95 7.31 -16.26
C GLY A 55 -5.44 5.87 -16.24
N GLU A 56 -4.14 5.72 -15.98
CA GLU A 56 -3.52 4.40 -15.80
C GLU A 56 -3.77 3.85 -14.38
N SER A 57 -3.33 2.62 -14.13
CA SER A 57 -3.41 1.98 -12.81
C SER A 57 -2.02 1.72 -12.23
N ALA A 58 -1.93 1.77 -10.91
CA ALA A 58 -0.80 1.26 -10.17
C ALA A 58 -1.01 -0.22 -9.81
N VAL A 59 0.05 -1.01 -9.84
CA VAL A 59 0.04 -2.43 -9.46
C VAL A 59 1.09 -2.65 -8.38
N LEU A 60 0.67 -3.18 -7.23
CA LEU A 60 1.55 -3.65 -6.18
C LEU A 60 1.71 -5.16 -6.29
N GLU A 61 2.96 -5.61 -6.24
CA GLU A 61 3.34 -7.01 -6.09
C GLU A 61 4.33 -7.13 -4.93
N SER A 62 3.96 -7.89 -3.90
CA SER A 62 4.73 -7.96 -2.66
C SER A 62 4.83 -9.37 -2.09
N ARG A 63 5.81 -9.54 -1.21
CA ARG A 63 6.05 -10.72 -0.40
C ARG A 63 5.92 -10.33 1.07
N VAL A 64 5.11 -11.08 1.80
CA VAL A 64 4.86 -10.86 3.22
C VAL A 64 5.40 -12.05 4.00
N GLU A 65 6.14 -11.79 5.07
CA GLU A 65 6.56 -12.78 6.05
C GLU A 65 5.93 -12.49 7.42
N ARG A 66 5.09 -13.41 7.90
CA ARG A 66 4.42 -13.30 9.20
C ARG A 66 5.23 -13.94 10.31
N PHE A 67 5.20 -13.29 11.48
CA PHE A 67 5.81 -13.77 12.71
C PHE A 67 4.77 -14.30 13.69
N ALA A 68 5.21 -15.09 14.67
CA ALA A 68 4.35 -15.72 15.66
C ALA A 68 3.67 -14.73 16.63
N ASP A 69 4.25 -13.54 16.81
CA ASP A 69 3.71 -12.47 17.64
C ASP A 69 2.60 -11.65 16.92
N GLY A 70 2.21 -12.06 15.71
CA GLY A 70 1.19 -11.39 14.89
C GLY A 70 1.73 -10.21 14.09
N SER A 71 3.02 -9.87 14.22
CA SER A 71 3.66 -8.86 13.37
C SER A 71 4.07 -9.45 12.01
N PHE A 72 4.46 -8.59 11.07
CA PHE A 72 4.99 -9.03 9.77
C PHE A 72 5.99 -8.03 9.19
N VAL A 73 6.75 -8.50 8.20
CA VAL A 73 7.49 -7.64 7.27
C VAL A 73 7.04 -7.92 5.85
N GLU A 74 7.24 -6.93 5.00
CA GLU A 74 6.86 -6.93 3.60
C GLU A 74 7.90 -6.18 2.76
N ASP A 75 8.21 -6.76 1.60
CA ASP A 75 8.98 -6.16 0.52
C ASP A 75 8.23 -6.32 -0.80
N GLY A 76 8.44 -5.40 -1.73
CA GLY A 76 7.76 -5.48 -3.01
C GLY A 76 8.08 -4.34 -3.96
N THR A 77 7.31 -4.32 -5.04
CA THR A 77 7.37 -3.30 -6.09
C THR A 77 5.99 -2.73 -6.33
N ILE A 78 5.91 -1.42 -6.52
CA ILE A 78 4.71 -0.73 -7.04
C ILE A 78 5.06 -0.15 -8.40
N THR A 79 4.32 -0.56 -9.44
CA THR A 79 4.45 -0.03 -10.80
C THR A 79 3.30 0.92 -11.08
N TYR A 80 3.59 2.18 -11.40
CA TYR A 80 2.60 3.24 -11.67
C TYR A 80 2.41 3.44 -13.17
N GLY A 81 1.74 2.51 -13.84
CA GLY A 81 1.52 2.55 -15.29
C GLY A 81 2.83 2.79 -16.06
N SER A 82 2.78 3.69 -17.03
CA SER A 82 3.95 4.12 -17.81
C SER A 82 4.93 5.02 -17.05
N ALA A 83 4.57 5.54 -15.88
CA ALA A 83 5.41 6.48 -15.13
C ALA A 83 6.67 5.83 -14.55
N GLY A 84 6.65 4.52 -14.28
CA GLY A 84 7.78 3.77 -13.73
C GLY A 84 7.41 3.00 -12.46
N SER A 85 8.41 2.59 -11.70
CA SER A 85 8.25 1.72 -10.54
C SER A 85 9.04 2.20 -9.32
N ILE A 86 8.63 1.74 -8.14
CA ILE A 86 9.38 1.87 -6.90
C ILE A 86 9.46 0.49 -6.22
N ALA A 87 10.62 0.17 -5.66
CA ALA A 87 10.80 -0.95 -4.75
C ALA A 87 10.78 -0.46 -3.31
N PHE A 88 10.32 -1.30 -2.39
CA PHE A 88 10.20 -0.94 -0.98
C PHE A 88 10.49 -2.12 -0.04
N ASP A 89 10.82 -1.81 1.21
CA ASP A 89 10.85 -2.75 2.32
C ASP A 89 10.22 -2.12 3.59
N THR A 90 9.94 -2.95 4.58
CA THR A 90 9.29 -2.53 5.83
C THR A 90 10.20 -1.74 6.75
N VAL A 91 9.68 -0.60 7.23
CA VAL A 91 10.27 0.14 8.34
C VAL A 91 9.76 -0.46 9.64
N GLY A 92 10.64 -1.13 10.38
CA GLY A 92 10.27 -1.80 11.63
C GLY A 92 9.45 -3.07 11.35
N ARG A 93 8.18 -3.08 11.79
CA ARG A 93 7.25 -4.19 11.60
C ARG A 93 5.84 -3.68 11.34
N GLY A 94 5.11 -4.39 10.49
CA GLY A 94 3.67 -4.22 10.33
C GLY A 94 2.89 -4.90 11.46
N TYR A 95 1.67 -4.41 11.67
CA TYR A 95 0.70 -4.97 12.60
C TYR A 95 -0.51 -5.49 11.82
N VAL A 96 -1.00 -6.67 12.19
CA VAL A 96 -2.30 -7.18 11.73
C VAL A 96 -3.07 -7.76 12.91
N GLY A 97 -4.33 -7.38 13.03
CA GLY A 97 -5.24 -7.81 14.09
C GLY A 97 -6.65 -8.05 13.57
N SER A 98 -7.51 -8.60 14.41
CA SER A 98 -8.94 -8.75 14.11
C SER A 98 -9.60 -7.39 13.91
N ALA A 99 -10.42 -7.26 12.87
CA ALA A 99 -11.17 -6.03 12.66
C ALA A 99 -12.23 -5.84 13.78
N PRO A 100 -12.45 -4.61 14.29
CA PRO A 100 -13.40 -4.36 15.39
C PRO A 100 -14.86 -4.70 15.07
N ASP A 101 -15.24 -4.74 13.79
CA ASP A 101 -16.57 -5.13 13.34
C ASP A 101 -16.77 -6.66 13.26
N GLY A 102 -15.73 -7.43 13.60
CA GLY A 102 -15.72 -8.89 13.57
C GLY A 102 -15.60 -9.48 12.16
N ARG A 103 -15.38 -8.67 11.11
CA ARG A 103 -15.36 -9.12 9.71
C ARG A 103 -13.96 -9.07 9.13
N GLY A 104 -13.17 -10.08 9.48
CA GLY A 104 -11.81 -10.27 8.94
C GLY A 104 -10.75 -9.60 9.79
N SER A 105 -9.77 -9.00 9.14
CA SER A 105 -8.62 -8.37 9.81
C SER A 105 -8.35 -6.98 9.27
N HIS A 106 -7.72 -6.16 10.11
CA HIS A 106 -7.16 -4.88 9.71
C HIS A 106 -5.69 -4.80 10.10
N GLY A 107 -4.95 -3.89 9.51
CA GLY A 107 -3.56 -3.72 9.83
C GLY A 107 -2.98 -2.43 9.32
N VAL A 108 -1.75 -2.18 9.74
CA VAL A 108 -0.96 -1.03 9.33
C VAL A 108 0.48 -1.45 9.13
N VAL A 109 1.15 -0.86 8.14
CA VAL A 109 2.58 -1.03 7.92
C VAL A 109 3.17 0.23 7.30
N MET A 110 4.45 0.46 7.55
CA MET A 110 5.22 1.54 6.94
C MET A 110 6.31 0.94 6.07
N TRP A 111 6.51 1.52 4.89
CA TRP A 111 7.56 1.12 3.98
C TRP A 111 8.46 2.31 3.65
N ARG A 112 9.74 2.02 3.37
CA ARG A 112 10.70 2.99 2.80
C ARG A 112 11.01 2.59 1.37
N ILE A 113 11.31 3.59 0.55
CA ILE A 113 11.74 3.37 -0.84
C ILE A 113 13.18 2.86 -0.85
N THR A 114 13.40 1.73 -1.53
CA THR A 114 14.71 1.07 -1.66
C THR A 114 15.23 1.04 -3.10
N GLY A 115 14.35 1.23 -4.08
CA GLY A 115 14.70 1.30 -5.50
C GLY A 115 13.65 2.10 -6.27
N SER A 116 14.04 2.64 -7.42
CA SER A 116 13.15 3.44 -8.26
C SER A 116 13.58 3.47 -9.72
N GLU A 117 12.62 3.50 -10.62
CA GLU A 117 12.82 3.50 -12.07
C GLU A 117 11.89 4.50 -12.76
N GLY A 118 12.22 4.86 -14.01
CA GLY A 118 11.42 5.79 -14.82
C GLY A 118 11.36 7.18 -14.21
N SER A 119 10.16 7.75 -14.12
CA SER A 119 9.90 9.08 -13.56
C SER A 119 10.18 9.18 -12.06
N PHE A 120 10.41 8.04 -11.40
CA PHE A 120 10.77 7.97 -9.99
C PHE A 120 12.28 7.84 -9.76
N THR A 121 13.11 7.81 -10.82
CA THR A 121 14.56 7.54 -10.68
C THR A 121 15.22 8.43 -9.63
N GLY A 122 15.83 7.81 -8.61
CA GLY A 122 16.47 8.47 -7.48
C GLY A 122 15.51 8.92 -6.37
N ALA A 123 14.25 8.50 -6.43
CA ALA A 123 13.26 8.81 -5.39
C ALA A 123 13.65 8.23 -4.04
N GLN A 124 13.40 9.01 -3.00
CA GLN A 124 13.44 8.58 -1.61
C GLN A 124 12.08 8.88 -0.98
N GLY A 125 11.70 8.19 0.09
CA GLY A 125 10.43 8.47 0.75
C GLY A 125 9.90 7.36 1.62
N LEU A 126 8.66 7.55 2.05
CA LEU A 126 7.93 6.64 2.89
C LEU A 126 6.51 6.42 2.34
N ILE A 127 6.00 5.23 2.58
CA ILE A 127 4.61 4.85 2.34
C ILE A 127 4.02 4.37 3.65
N THR A 128 2.84 4.87 3.99
CA THR A 128 2.01 4.27 5.05
C THR A 128 0.88 3.51 4.40
N SER A 129 0.66 2.28 4.84
CA SER A 129 -0.45 1.42 4.43
C SER A 129 -1.38 1.21 5.62
N ASN A 130 -2.68 1.37 5.40
CA ASN A 130 -3.74 1.00 6.32
C ASN A 130 -4.73 0.12 5.55
N PHE A 131 -4.85 -1.13 5.95
CA PHE A 131 -5.51 -2.14 5.12
C PHE A 131 -6.50 -2.96 5.90
N THR A 132 -7.41 -3.58 5.14
CA THR A 132 -8.31 -4.63 5.60
C THR A 132 -8.15 -5.87 4.74
N VAL A 133 -8.36 -7.03 5.35
CA VAL A 133 -8.45 -8.32 4.67
C VAL A 133 -9.76 -8.97 5.08
N SER A 134 -10.63 -9.20 4.10
CA SER A 134 -11.90 -9.89 4.32
C SER A 134 -11.68 -11.37 4.66
N PRO A 135 -12.70 -12.07 5.20
CA PRO A 135 -12.64 -13.52 5.42
C PRO A 135 -12.31 -14.34 4.16
N ASN A 136 -12.64 -13.81 2.97
CA ASN A 136 -12.35 -14.46 1.69
C ASN A 136 -10.94 -14.17 1.15
N GLY A 137 -10.15 -13.37 1.87
CA GLY A 137 -8.80 -12.99 1.46
C GLY A 137 -8.75 -11.82 0.47
N ASP A 138 -9.88 -11.14 0.23
CA ASP A 138 -9.89 -9.88 -0.51
C ASP A 138 -9.25 -8.78 0.34
N VAL A 139 -8.31 -8.05 -0.26
CA VAL A 139 -7.52 -6.99 0.38
C VAL A 139 -8.02 -5.64 -0.13
N THR A 140 -8.24 -4.70 0.77
CA THR A 140 -8.32 -3.27 0.49
C THR A 140 -7.20 -2.59 1.27
N ASP A 141 -6.33 -1.87 0.58
CA ASP A 141 -5.10 -1.32 1.14
C ASP A 141 -4.96 0.15 0.74
N ASP A 142 -5.09 1.03 1.73
CA ASP A 142 -5.10 2.47 1.56
C ASP A 142 -3.71 3.02 1.85
N HIS A 143 -3.05 3.50 0.80
CA HIS A 143 -1.71 4.06 0.88
C HIS A 143 -1.76 5.58 1.00
N PHE A 144 -0.92 6.13 1.86
CA PHE A 144 -0.53 7.53 1.83
C PHE A 144 0.98 7.61 1.62
N VAL A 145 1.38 8.24 0.51
CA VAL A 145 2.72 8.19 -0.05
C VAL A 145 3.35 9.57 0.04
N ARG A 146 4.61 9.65 0.50
CA ARG A 146 5.43 10.86 0.46
C ARG A 146 6.78 10.54 -0.18
N LEU A 147 7.03 11.14 -1.34
CA LEU A 147 8.26 10.96 -2.12
C LEU A 147 9.01 12.28 -2.27
N TYR A 148 10.33 12.18 -2.30
CA TYR A 148 11.27 13.22 -2.67
C TYR A 148 11.93 12.80 -3.98
N LEU A 149 11.61 13.50 -5.05
CA LEU A 149 12.13 13.26 -6.39
C LEU A 149 13.32 14.20 -6.68
N PRO A 150 14.42 13.70 -7.25
CA PRO A 150 15.45 14.58 -7.80
C PRO A 150 14.87 15.53 -8.85
N GLN A 151 15.36 16.77 -8.84
CA GLN A 151 15.11 17.75 -9.91
C GLN A 151 16.13 17.63 -11.03
#